data_AF-A0A6I1JGB4-F1
#
_entry.id   AF-A0A6I1JGB4-F1
#
_cell.length_a   1.000
_cell.length_b   1.000
_cell.length_c   1.000
_cell.angle_alpha   90.00
_cell.angle_beta   90.00
_cell.angle_gamma   90.00
#
_symmetry.space_group_name_H-M   'P 1'
#
loop_
_entity.id
_entity.type
_entity.pdbx_description
1 polymer ?
#
loop_
_entity_poly.entity_id
_entity_poly.type
_entity_poly.pdbx_seq_one_letter_code
_entity_poly.pdbx_strand_id
1 'polypeptide(L)'
;MNRSPQPDEPGPSREEDLGLDLVPAPPTHRKVLWGDIIALPEAGTGAEPRLEARVMMYPDKSRFFVSYPSGKEEVLSPAQFVALVLELKRSRRFTFERHRP
;
A
#
# COMPACT_ATOMS: atom_id res chain seq x y z
N MET A 1 26.30 60.80 24.26
CA MET A 1 27.56 60.42 23.57
C MET A 1 28.11 59.23 24.35
N ASN A 2 28.20 57.98 23.88
CA ASN A 2 28.14 57.41 22.55
C ASN A 2 27.48 56.02 22.61
N ARG A 3 26.57 55.76 21.67
CA ARG A 3 26.10 54.42 21.29
C ARG A 3 27.23 53.73 20.50
N SER A 4 27.48 52.47 20.80
CA SER A 4 28.21 51.57 19.90
C SER A 4 27.25 50.49 19.36
N PRO A 5 27.48 49.98 18.14
CA PRO A 5 26.44 49.47 17.26
C PRO A 5 26.17 47.97 17.44
N GLN A 6 24.91 47.57 17.21
CA GLN A 6 24.51 46.19 16.93
C GLN A 6 25.18 45.71 15.63
N PRO A 7 25.61 44.45 15.56
CA PRO A 7 25.60 43.69 14.33
C PRO A 7 24.71 42.45 14.48
N ASP A 8 23.69 42.45 13.62
CA ASP A 8 23.10 41.29 12.93
C ASP A 8 22.69 40.08 13.77
N GLU A 9 21.40 40.08 14.13
CA GLU A 9 20.65 38.84 14.30
C GLU A 9 20.87 37.94 13.07
N PRO A 10 21.27 36.67 13.23
CA PRO A 10 21.13 35.73 12.15
C PRO A 10 19.62 35.58 11.91
N GLY A 11 19.16 36.12 10.79
CA GLY A 11 17.80 35.94 10.30
C GLY A 11 17.42 34.45 10.31
N PRO A 12 16.11 34.14 10.35
CA PRO A 12 15.67 32.76 10.47
C PRO A 12 16.32 31.96 9.36
N SER A 13 17.21 31.03 9.76
CA SER A 13 17.68 29.97 8.88
C SER A 13 16.42 29.34 8.32
N ARG A 14 16.16 29.68 7.07
CA ARG A 14 15.16 29.10 6.23
C ARG A 14 15.70 27.70 5.97
N GLU A 15 15.53 26.84 6.96
CA GLU A 15 15.67 25.40 6.83
C GLU A 15 14.57 25.03 5.85
N GLU A 16 15.03 25.05 4.60
CA GLU A 16 14.46 24.42 3.44
C GLU A 16 13.51 23.32 3.90
N ASP A 17 12.25 23.57 3.60
CA ASP A 17 11.21 22.63 3.23
C ASP A 17 11.84 21.43 2.50
N LEU A 18 12.48 20.57 3.28
CA LEU A 18 12.71 19.20 2.94
C LEU A 18 11.32 18.62 3.01
N GLY A 19 10.60 18.77 1.89
CA GLY A 19 9.49 17.93 1.46
C GLY A 19 9.96 16.48 1.29
N LEU A 20 10.61 15.96 2.34
CA LEU A 20 10.48 14.59 2.72
C LEU A 20 8.98 14.46 2.96
N ASP A 21 8.30 13.93 1.94
CA ASP A 21 7.05 13.22 2.06
C ASP A 21 7.30 12.08 3.07
N LEU A 22 7.42 12.45 4.35
CA LEU A 22 7.47 11.59 5.49
C LEU A 22 6.05 11.05 5.56
N VAL A 23 5.82 9.99 4.78
CA VAL A 23 4.64 9.15 4.93
C VAL A 23 4.54 8.88 6.43
N PRO A 24 3.49 9.40 7.10
CA PRO A 24 3.37 9.23 8.55
C PRO A 24 3.50 7.74 8.83
N ALA A 25 4.35 7.41 9.81
CA ALA A 25 4.59 6.03 10.23
C ALA A 25 3.24 5.31 10.26
N PRO A 26 3.07 4.20 9.51
CA PRO A 26 1.77 3.59 9.37
C PRO A 26 1.25 3.33 10.78
N PRO A 27 -0.02 3.64 11.07
CA PRO A 27 -0.51 3.46 12.41
C PRO A 27 -0.29 1.99 12.77
N THR A 28 -0.14 1.68 14.06
CA THR A 28 -0.02 0.32 14.60
C THR A 28 -1.32 -0.49 14.40
N HIS A 29 -2.06 -0.23 13.33
CA HIS A 29 -3.20 -0.97 12.89
C HIS A 29 -2.76 -2.38 12.53
N ARG A 30 -3.30 -3.34 13.27
CA ARG A 30 -3.23 -4.74 12.90
C ARG A 30 -3.84 -4.89 11.51
N LYS A 31 -3.08 -5.46 10.57
CA LYS A 31 -3.59 -5.83 9.24
C LYS A 31 -4.74 -6.84 9.42
N VAL A 32 -5.85 -6.62 8.72
CA VAL A 32 -6.98 -7.55 8.69
C VAL A 32 -6.97 -8.31 7.36
N LEU A 33 -7.35 -9.59 7.41
CA LEU A 33 -7.56 -10.37 6.19
C LEU A 33 -8.77 -9.79 5.45
N TRP A 34 -8.57 -9.44 4.18
CA TRP A 34 -9.58 -8.80 3.36
C TRP A 34 -10.09 -9.66 2.23
N GLY A 35 -9.21 -10.43 1.61
CA GLY A 35 -9.56 -11.25 0.48
C GLY A 35 -8.44 -12.18 0.07
N ASP A 36 -8.74 -13.07 -0.87
CA ASP A 36 -7.79 -13.95 -1.50
C ASP A 36 -7.90 -13.78 -3.03
N ILE A 37 -6.76 -13.80 -3.71
CA ILE A 37 -6.66 -13.87 -5.17
C ILE A 37 -6.50 -15.34 -5.51
N ILE A 38 -7.43 -15.89 -6.27
CA ILE A 38 -7.47 -17.30 -6.66
C ILE A 38 -7.22 -17.40 -8.16
N ALA A 39 -6.22 -18.17 -8.56
CA ALA A 39 -5.99 -18.57 -9.93
C ALA A 39 -7.03 -19.62 -10.32
N LEU A 40 -7.75 -19.36 -11.41
CA LEU A 40 -8.72 -20.27 -11.99
C LEU A 40 -8.02 -21.24 -12.94
N PRO A 41 -8.40 -22.53 -12.92
CA PRO A 41 -7.85 -23.50 -13.85
C PRO A 41 -8.30 -23.20 -15.29
N GLU A 42 -7.44 -23.55 -16.24
CA GLU A 42 -7.82 -23.47 -17.65
C GLU A 42 -8.91 -24.50 -17.97
N ALA A 43 -9.92 -24.08 -18.73
CA ALA A 43 -11.07 -24.91 -19.02
C ALA A 43 -10.65 -26.22 -19.74
N GLY A 44 -11.10 -27.35 -19.21
CA GLY A 44 -10.79 -28.68 -19.77
C GLY A 44 -9.50 -29.32 -19.23
N THR A 45 -8.75 -28.65 -18.37
CA THR A 45 -7.54 -29.25 -17.74
C THR A 45 -7.84 -30.10 -16.50
N GLY A 46 -9.03 -29.95 -15.90
CA GLY A 46 -9.42 -30.66 -14.68
C GLY A 46 -8.60 -30.26 -13.44
N ALA A 47 -7.77 -29.22 -13.54
CA ALA A 47 -7.00 -28.71 -12.41
C ALA A 47 -7.92 -27.99 -11.41
N GLU A 48 -7.54 -28.03 -10.13
CA GLU A 48 -8.26 -27.33 -9.07
C GLU A 48 -7.85 -25.84 -8.99
N PRO A 49 -8.75 -24.94 -8.54
CA PRO A 49 -8.40 -23.56 -8.25
C PRO A 49 -7.28 -23.45 -7.21
N ARG A 50 -6.39 -22.47 -7.38
CA ARG A 50 -5.21 -22.31 -6.52
C ARG A 50 -5.16 -20.92 -5.90
N LEU A 51 -4.83 -20.85 -4.61
CA LEU A 51 -4.52 -19.60 -3.94
C LEU A 51 -3.24 -18.99 -4.55
N GLU A 52 -3.38 -17.82 -5.17
CA GLU A 52 -2.28 -17.08 -5.78
C GLU A 52 -1.69 -16.04 -4.82
N ALA A 53 -2.54 -15.33 -4.08
CA ALA A 53 -2.11 -14.39 -3.08
C ALA A 53 -3.19 -14.13 -2.04
N ARG A 54 -2.78 -13.72 -0.84
CA ARG A 54 -3.65 -13.25 0.22
C ARG A 54 -3.59 -11.73 0.30
N VAL A 55 -4.75 -11.09 0.43
CA VAL A 55 -4.86 -9.65 0.54
C VAL A 55 -5.20 -9.28 1.97
N MET A 56 -4.26 -8.62 2.64
CA MET A 56 -4.47 -7.98 3.92
C MET A 56 -4.66 -6.47 3.73
N MET A 57 -5.25 -5.81 4.72
CA MET A 57 -5.62 -4.39 4.64
C MET A 57 -5.50 -3.73 6.02
N TYR A 58 -5.22 -2.43 6.06
CA TYR A 58 -5.48 -1.65 7.28
C TYR A 58 -6.97 -1.30 7.42
N PRO A 59 -7.55 -1.27 8.63
CA PRO A 59 -8.99 -1.00 8.81
C PRO A 59 -9.48 0.34 8.22
N ASP A 60 -8.60 1.34 8.17
CA ASP A 60 -8.84 2.65 7.54
C ASP A 60 -8.80 2.61 6.00
N LYS A 61 -8.48 1.44 5.43
CA LYS A 61 -8.34 1.17 3.99
C LYS A 61 -7.25 2.00 3.31
N SER A 62 -6.28 2.51 4.06
CA SER A 62 -5.18 3.33 3.53
C SER A 62 -4.16 2.51 2.73
N ARG A 63 -3.97 1.24 3.08
CA ARG A 63 -3.02 0.33 2.42
C ARG A 63 -3.57 -1.08 2.29
N PHE A 64 -3.16 -1.72 1.19
CA PHE A 64 -3.41 -3.11 0.88
C PHE A 64 -2.08 -3.84 0.77
N PHE A 65 -2.03 -5.06 1.29
CA PHE A 65 -0.84 -5.90 1.33
C PHE A 65 -1.17 -7.19 0.59
N VAL A 66 -0.53 -7.43 -0.55
CA VAL A 66 -0.72 -8.62 -1.36
C VAL A 66 0.44 -9.58 -1.07
N SER A 67 0.18 -10.60 -0.25
CA SER A 67 1.17 -11.57 0.20
C SER A 67 1.06 -12.84 -0.66
N TYR A 68 2.11 -13.17 -1.40
CA TYR A 68 2.17 -14.35 -2.26
C TYR A 68 2.72 -15.57 -1.48
N PRO A 69 2.35 -16.81 -1.85
CA PRO A 69 2.90 -18.03 -1.24
C PRO A 69 4.43 -18.14 -1.33
N SER A 70 5.08 -17.41 -2.24
CA SER A 70 6.54 -17.31 -2.34
C SER A 70 7.19 -16.55 -1.18
N GLY A 71 6.40 -15.90 -0.33
CA GLY A 71 6.87 -15.01 0.74
C GLY A 71 7.08 -13.56 0.29
N LYS A 72 6.90 -13.24 -0.99
CA LYS A 72 6.89 -11.85 -1.48
C LYS A 72 5.62 -11.15 -0.98
N GLU A 73 5.76 -9.91 -0.51
CA GLU A 73 4.64 -9.02 -0.20
C GLU A 73 4.74 -7.74 -1.03
N GLU A 74 3.65 -7.35 -1.67
CA GLU A 74 3.51 -6.08 -2.37
C GLU A 74 2.58 -5.16 -1.60
N VAL A 75 3.03 -3.92 -1.35
CA VAL A 75 2.24 -2.91 -0.64
C VAL A 75 1.66 -1.93 -1.63
N LEU A 76 0.34 -1.85 -1.70
CA LEU A 76 -0.39 -1.07 -2.69
C LEU A 76 -1.21 0.04 -2.02
N SER A 77 -1.26 1.20 -2.67
CA SER A 77 -2.28 2.21 -2.38
C SER A 77 -3.68 1.74 -2.83
N PRO A 78 -4.76 2.39 -2.40
CA PRO A 78 -6.11 2.02 -2.82
C PRO A 78 -6.30 2.05 -4.34
N ALA A 79 -5.75 3.08 -5.00
CA ALA A 79 -5.84 3.21 -6.45
C ALA A 79 -5.07 2.09 -7.19
N GLN A 80 -3.87 1.75 -6.70
CA GLN A 80 -3.07 0.65 -7.26
C GLN A 80 -3.77 -0.70 -7.08
N PHE A 81 -4.35 -0.94 -5.90
CA PHE A 81 -5.10 -2.17 -5.64
C PHE A 81 -6.33 -2.30 -6.54
N VAL A 82 -7.09 -1.21 -6.76
CA VAL A 82 -8.22 -1.22 -7.70
C VAL A 82 -7.75 -1.53 -9.12
N ALA A 83 -6.64 -0.93 -9.57
CA ALA A 83 -6.08 -1.22 -10.89
C ALA A 83 -5.71 -2.70 -11.04
N LEU A 84 -5.05 -3.29 -10.04
CA LEU A 84 -4.73 -4.72 -9.99
C LEU A 84 -6.00 -5.58 -10.12
N VAL A 85 -7.04 -5.32 -9.30
CA VAL A 85 -8.28 -6.10 -9.34
C VAL A 85 -8.96 -6.01 -10.72
N LEU A 86 -8.94 -4.84 -11.36
CA LEU A 86 -9.49 -4.67 -12.70
C LEU A 86 -8.69 -5.45 -13.75
N GLU A 87 -7.37 -5.48 -13.63
CA GLU A 87 -6.50 -6.28 -14.50
C GLU A 87 -6.75 -7.78 -14.33
N LEU A 88 -6.84 -8.27 -13.10
CA LEU A 88 -7.18 -9.66 -12.79
C LEU A 88 -8.54 -10.05 -13.41
N LYS A 89 -9.56 -9.19 -13.26
CA LYS A 89 -10.88 -9.42 -13.89
C LYS A 89 -10.81 -9.47 -15.41
N ARG A 90 -10.00 -8.62 -16.04
CA ARG A 90 -9.80 -8.62 -17.50
C ARG A 90 -9.14 -9.90 -17.98
N SER A 91 -8.20 -10.45 -17.19
CA SER A 91 -7.49 -11.69 -17.55
C SER A 91 -8.39 -12.93 -17.61
N ARG A 92 -9.51 -12.94 -16.86
CA ARG A 92 -10.38 -14.10 -16.62
C ARG A 92 -9.67 -15.35 -16.08
N ARG A 93 -8.39 -15.25 -15.75
CA ARG A 93 -7.56 -16.31 -15.17
C ARG A 93 -7.51 -16.27 -13.66
N PHE A 94 -8.02 -15.19 -13.07
CA PHE A 94 -8.04 -14.99 -11.64
C PHE A 94 -9.42 -14.51 -11.20
N THR A 95 -9.77 -14.85 -9.97
CA THR A 95 -10.89 -14.26 -9.24
C THR A 95 -10.40 -13.68 -7.92
N PHE A 96 -11.12 -12.67 -7.42
CA PHE A 96 -10.87 -12.08 -6.12
C PHE A 96 -12.03 -12.43 -5.19
N GLU A 97 -11.77 -13.25 -4.19
CA GLU A 97 -12.73 -13.61 -3.16
C GLU A 97 -12.58 -12.68 -1.96
N ARG A 98 -13.65 -11.97 -1.62
CA ARG A 98 -13.63 -11.03 -0.50
C ARG A 98 -14.12 -11.73 0.77
N HIS A 99 -13.29 -11.71 1.80
CA HIS A 99 -13.69 -12.13 3.14
C HIS A 99 -14.61 -11.07 3.73
N ARG A 100 -15.75 -11.49 4.29
CA ARG A 100 -16.58 -10.56 5.07
C ARG A 100 -15.84 -10.26 6.38
N PRO A 101 -15.73 -8.97 6.77
CA PRO A 101 -15.20 -8.60 8.07
C PRO A 101 -16.11 -9.09 9.21
#